data_AF-A0A5A7Z869-F1
#
_entry.id   AF-A0A5A7Z869-F1
#
_cell.length_a   1.000
_cell.length_b   1.000
_cell.length_c   1.000
_cell.angle_alpha   90.00
_cell.angle_beta   90.00
_cell.angle_gamma   90.00
#
_symmetry.space_group_name_H-M   'P 1'
#
loop_
_entity.id
_entity.type
_entity.pdbx_description
1 polymer ?
#
loop_
_entity_poly.entity_id
_entity_poly.type
_entity_poly.pdbx_seq_one_letter_code
_entity_poly.pdbx_strand_id
1 'polypeptide(L)'
;MRSRLGISAALLASGLSLPFAVPAQADASDDFLEVLSTSGFDVGESGTDVAFALAAATSVCALFHWGFTAEDAKADIVYEFPDATPQQLAAFVEAAQSTLCEVAYAPVLPD
;
A
#
# COMPACT_ATOMS: atom_id res chain seq x y z
N MET A 1 36.41 -49.44 17.16
CA MET A 1 35.59 -50.51 16.56
C MET A 1 34.37 -49.88 15.91
N ARG A 2 34.16 -50.16 14.62
CA ARG A 2 32.93 -49.90 13.86
C ARG A 2 31.84 -50.89 14.32
N SER A 3 30.59 -50.44 14.42
CA SER A 3 29.45 -51.18 13.88
C SER A 3 28.25 -50.25 13.70
N ARG A 4 27.77 -50.23 12.46
CA ARG A 4 26.53 -49.61 11.98
C ARG A 4 25.38 -50.59 12.16
N LEU A 5 24.18 -50.09 12.45
CA LEU A 5 22.82 -50.62 12.17
C LEU A 5 21.90 -49.48 12.64
N GLY A 6 21.00 -48.86 11.89
CA GLY A 6 20.32 -49.26 10.67
C GLY A 6 18.81 -49.15 10.90
N ILE A 7 18.15 -48.30 10.09
CA ILE A 7 16.78 -48.44 9.59
C ILE A 7 15.63 -47.78 10.40
N SER A 8 15.15 -46.69 9.78
CA SER A 8 13.76 -46.28 9.47
C SER A 8 12.80 -45.65 10.49
N ALA A 9 12.42 -44.43 10.11
CA ALA A 9 11.06 -43.92 9.93
C ALA A 9 10.08 -43.95 11.11
N ALA A 10 9.80 -42.76 11.64
CA ALA A 10 8.47 -42.38 12.10
C ALA A 10 8.10 -41.05 11.43
N LEU A 11 7.35 -41.17 10.35
CA LEU A 11 6.48 -40.14 9.77
C LEU A 11 5.31 -39.94 10.73
N LEU A 12 5.03 -38.71 11.18
CA LEU A 12 3.75 -38.01 11.02
C LEU A 12 3.45 -36.98 12.13
N ALA A 13 3.07 -35.81 11.62
CA ALA A 13 1.94 -35.01 12.10
C ALA A 13 2.10 -34.30 13.45
N SER A 14 2.53 -33.05 13.37
CA SER A 14 1.82 -31.95 14.02
C SER A 14 2.04 -30.72 13.16
N GLY A 15 0.96 -30.31 12.48
CA GLY A 15 0.97 -29.26 11.47
C GLY A 15 1.40 -27.92 12.04
N LEU A 16 2.66 -27.57 11.80
CA LEU A 16 3.02 -26.18 11.54
C LEU A 16 2.66 -25.96 10.07
N SER A 17 1.40 -25.63 9.84
CA SER A 17 1.02 -24.88 8.65
C SER A 17 1.86 -23.61 8.70
N LEU A 18 3.01 -23.64 8.04
CA LEU A 18 3.69 -22.42 7.61
C LEU A 18 2.60 -21.67 6.84
N PRO A 19 2.07 -20.53 7.32
CA PRO A 19 1.35 -19.68 6.41
C PRO A 19 2.37 -19.40 5.32
N PHE A 20 2.01 -19.76 4.10
CA PHE A 20 2.71 -19.31 2.92
C PHE A 20 3.02 -17.85 3.18
N ALA A 21 4.32 -17.52 3.30
CA ALA A 21 4.75 -16.16 3.18
C ALA A 21 4.39 -15.80 1.74
N VAL A 22 3.14 -15.37 1.56
CA VAL A 22 2.76 -14.47 0.48
C VAL A 22 3.92 -13.47 0.48
N PRO A 23 4.67 -13.33 -0.63
CA PRO A 23 5.69 -12.31 -0.68
C PRO A 23 5.00 -11.07 -0.16
N ALA A 24 5.53 -10.45 0.91
CA ALA A 24 4.93 -9.26 1.47
C ALA A 24 4.71 -8.35 0.27
N GLN A 25 3.45 -8.22 -0.18
CA GLN A 25 3.12 -7.15 -1.10
C GLN A 25 3.68 -5.96 -0.37
N ALA A 26 4.62 -5.26 -1.00
CA ALA A 26 5.01 -3.95 -0.51
C ALA A 26 3.68 -3.24 -0.19
N ASP A 27 3.52 -2.81 1.05
CA ASP A 27 2.26 -2.24 1.50
C ASP A 27 1.98 -1.11 0.51
N ALA A 28 0.84 -1.12 -0.18
CA ALA A 28 0.54 -0.09 -1.17
C ALA A 28 0.63 1.32 -0.57
N SER A 29 0.48 1.43 0.76
CA SER A 29 0.75 2.62 1.57
C SER A 29 2.23 3.01 1.60
N ASP A 30 3.14 2.04 1.78
CA ASP A 30 4.59 2.28 1.75
C ASP A 30 5.03 2.71 0.34
N ASP A 31 4.53 2.04 -0.70
CA ASP A 31 4.81 2.39 -2.10
C ASP A 31 4.30 3.80 -2.43
N PHE A 32 3.10 4.16 -1.96
CA PHE A 32 2.55 5.50 -2.09
C PHE A 32 3.46 6.56 -1.46
N LEU A 33 3.89 6.34 -0.21
CA LEU A 33 4.74 7.28 0.52
C LEU A 33 6.13 7.40 -0.14
N GLU A 34 6.67 6.30 -0.68
CA GLU A 34 7.93 6.31 -1.42
C GLU A 34 7.83 7.15 -2.71
N VAL A 35 6.81 6.92 -3.53
CA VAL A 35 6.56 7.69 -4.76
C VAL A 35 6.34 9.17 -4.43
N LEU A 36 5.55 9.44 -3.40
CA LEU A 36 5.21 10.80 -2.96
C LEU A 36 6.46 11.55 -2.49
N SER A 37 7.31 10.91 -1.69
CA SER A 37 8.58 11.51 -1.23
C SER A 37 9.55 11.78 -2.39
N THR A 38 9.63 10.88 -3.38
CA THR A 38 10.46 11.04 -4.57
C THR A 38 10.02 12.23 -5.44
N SER A 39 8.73 12.56 -5.39
CA SER A 39 8.16 13.73 -6.08
C SER A 39 8.45 15.07 -5.38
N GLY A 40 9.07 15.05 -4.19
CA GLY A 40 9.34 16.25 -3.39
C GLY A 40 8.10 16.76 -2.63
N PHE A 41 7.11 15.90 -2.41
CA PHE A 41 5.99 16.19 -1.52
C PHE A 41 6.38 15.78 -0.10
N ASP A 42 6.42 16.76 0.80
CA ASP A 42 6.69 16.51 2.21
C ASP A 42 5.38 16.18 2.93
N VAL A 43 5.27 14.93 3.39
CA VAL A 43 4.11 14.47 4.17
C VAL A 43 4.23 14.93 5.62
N GLY A 44 5.41 15.29 6.11
CA GLY A 44 5.69 15.52 7.53
C GLY A 44 6.28 14.29 8.23
N GLU A 45 6.83 14.50 9.42
CA GLU A 45 7.59 13.47 10.15
C GLU A 45 6.74 12.70 11.17
N SER A 46 5.51 13.14 11.45
CA SER A 46 4.67 12.48 12.45
C SER A 46 3.80 11.39 11.84
N GLY A 47 3.51 10.35 12.64
CA GLY A 47 2.56 9.30 12.22
C GLY A 47 1.15 9.85 11.94
N THR A 48 0.79 10.99 12.53
CA THR A 48 -0.48 11.68 12.24
C THR A 48 -0.48 12.24 10.82
N ASP A 49 0.64 12.83 10.38
CA ASP A 49 0.73 13.42 9.04
C ASP A 49 0.70 12.32 7.97
N VAL A 50 1.39 11.20 8.22
CA VAL A 50 1.30 9.99 7.37
C VAL A 50 -0.13 9.47 7.29
N ALA A 51 -0.82 9.35 8.43
CA ALA A 51 -2.21 8.89 8.45
C ALA A 51 -3.15 9.85 7.69
N PHE A 52 -2.91 11.16 7.80
CA PHE A 52 -3.66 12.17 7.05
C PHE A 52 -3.43 12.05 5.54
N ALA A 53 -2.18 11.91 5.09
CA ALA A 53 -1.87 11.70 3.68
C ALA A 53 -2.49 10.42 3.12
N LEU A 54 -2.49 9.31 3.87
CA LEU A 54 -3.14 8.07 3.44
C LEU A 54 -4.66 8.20 3.36
N ALA A 55 -5.28 8.94 4.30
CA ALA A 55 -6.71 9.22 4.25
C ALA A 55 -7.08 10.08 3.03
N ALA A 56 -6.32 11.13 2.75
CA ALA A 56 -6.48 11.97 1.56
C ALA A 56 -6.32 11.18 0.26
N ALA A 57 -5.32 10.30 0.18
CA ALA A 57 -5.11 9.41 -0.97
C ALA A 57 -6.26 8.42 -1.15
N THR A 58 -6.86 7.93 -0.06
CA THR A 58 -8.07 7.11 -0.10
C THR A 58 -9.26 7.88 -0.68
N SER A 59 -9.44 9.16 -0.32
CA SER A 59 -10.45 10.03 -0.92
C SER A 59 -10.23 10.22 -2.42
N VAL A 60 -8.99 10.43 -2.85
CA VAL A 60 -8.62 10.48 -4.28
C VAL A 60 -9.03 9.20 -5.01
N CYS A 61 -8.77 8.03 -4.42
CA CYS A 61 -9.18 6.75 -5.02
C CYS A 61 -10.70 6.60 -5.10
N ALA A 62 -11.44 7.08 -4.10
CA ALA A 62 -12.90 7.10 -4.16
C ALA A 62 -13.41 7.96 -5.32
N LEU A 63 -12.82 9.13 -5.54
CA LEU A 63 -13.18 10.00 -6.66
C LEU A 63 -12.95 9.29 -8.00
N PHE A 64 -11.80 8.66 -8.20
CA PHE A 64 -11.55 7.88 -9.43
C PHE A 64 -12.52 6.70 -9.59
N HIS A 65 -12.83 5.99 -8.51
CA HIS A 65 -13.80 4.88 -8.54
C HIS A 65 -15.18 5.35 -9.02
N TRP A 66 -15.60 6.56 -8.64
CA TRP A 66 -16.87 7.16 -9.05
C TRP A 66 -16.82 7.91 -10.39
N GLY A 67 -15.70 7.83 -11.12
CA GLY A 67 -15.55 8.38 -12.46
C GLY A 67 -15.19 9.87 -12.51
N PHE A 68 -14.75 10.45 -11.39
CA PHE A 68 -14.20 11.80 -11.38
C PHE A 68 -12.81 11.86 -12.02
N THR A 69 -12.41 13.05 -12.43
CA THR A 69 -11.12 13.29 -13.09
C THR A 69 -10.00 13.56 -12.09
N ALA A 70 -8.75 13.51 -12.56
CA ALA A 70 -7.60 13.94 -11.77
C ALA A 70 -7.66 15.43 -11.39
N GLU A 71 -8.35 16.26 -12.18
CA GLU A 71 -8.53 17.68 -11.86
C GLU A 71 -9.53 17.88 -10.72
N ASP A 72 -10.61 17.11 -10.70
CA ASP A 72 -11.56 17.07 -9.58
C ASP A 72 -10.86 16.61 -8.29
N ALA A 73 -10.05 15.55 -8.38
CA ALA A 73 -9.29 15.03 -7.22
C ALA A 73 -8.31 16.06 -6.65
N LYS A 74 -7.57 16.78 -7.50
CA LYS A 74 -6.70 17.88 -7.05
C LYS A 74 -7.48 19.00 -6.37
N ALA A 75 -8.66 19.33 -6.91
CA ALA A 75 -9.51 20.38 -6.35
C ALA A 75 -10.11 19.98 -4.99
N ASP A 76 -10.32 18.68 -4.75
CA ASP A 76 -10.78 18.14 -3.47
C ASP A 76 -9.72 18.28 -2.37
N ILE A 77 -8.47 17.90 -2.68
CA ILE A 77 -7.38 17.86 -1.68
C ILE A 77 -6.63 19.20 -1.49
N VAL A 78 -6.91 20.23 -2.29
CA VAL A 78 -6.19 21.52 -2.22
C VAL A 78 -6.30 22.19 -0.85
N TYR A 79 -7.42 21.98 -0.14
CA TYR A 79 -7.65 22.53 1.20
C TYR A 79 -7.05 21.67 2.31
N GLU A 80 -6.77 20.40 2.03
CA GLU A 80 -6.10 19.46 2.94
C GLU A 80 -4.60 19.75 3.01
N PHE A 81 -4.02 20.23 1.89
CA PHE A 81 -2.61 20.59 1.79
C PHE A 81 -2.43 22.05 1.33
N PRO A 82 -2.73 23.05 2.18
CA PRO A 82 -2.80 24.46 1.78
C PRO A 82 -1.45 25.05 1.33
N ASP A 83 -0.34 24.45 1.76
CA ASP A 83 1.02 24.87 1.39
C ASP A 83 1.58 24.09 0.18
N ALA A 84 0.84 23.10 -0.35
CA ALA A 84 1.27 22.34 -1.51
C ALA A 84 1.08 23.13 -2.81
N THR A 85 2.10 23.10 -3.66
CA THR A 85 2.02 23.67 -5.00
C THR A 85 1.09 22.85 -5.91
N PRO A 86 0.56 23.42 -6.99
CA PRO A 86 -0.24 22.67 -7.97
C PRO A 86 0.49 21.44 -8.53
N GLN A 87 1.82 21.51 -8.69
CA GLN A 87 2.65 20.39 -9.13
C GLN A 87 2.72 19.29 -8.07
N GLN A 88 2.87 19.65 -6.79
CA GLN A 88 2.85 18.70 -5.69
C GLN A 88 1.49 18.01 -5.55
N LEU A 89 0.39 18.75 -5.67
CA LEU A 89 -0.96 18.15 -5.67
C LEU A 89 -1.18 17.19 -6.85
N ALA A 90 -0.63 17.52 -8.03
CA ALA A 90 -0.68 16.61 -9.17
C ALA A 90 0.12 15.33 -8.92
N ALA A 91 1.33 15.45 -8.36
CA ALA A 91 2.15 14.30 -7.98
C ALA A 91 1.48 13.43 -6.91
N PHE A 92 0.79 14.05 -5.94
CA PHE A 92 0.00 13.34 -4.93
C PHE A 92 -1.10 12.48 -5.57
N VAL A 93 -1.89 13.08 -6.47
CA VAL A 93 -2.98 12.37 -7.16
C VAL A 93 -2.44 11.24 -8.06
N GLU A 94 -1.32 11.48 -8.74
CA GLU A 94 -0.65 10.48 -9.57
C GLU A 94 -0.09 9.31 -8.73
N ALA A 95 0.54 9.62 -7.60
CA ALA A 95 1.04 8.62 -6.65
C ALA A 95 -0.11 7.74 -6.13
N ALA A 96 -1.21 8.35 -5.67
CA ALA A 96 -2.38 7.61 -5.18
C ALA A 96 -2.97 6.70 -6.27
N GLN A 97 -3.14 7.22 -7.49
CA GLN A 97 -3.69 6.46 -8.61
C GLN A 97 -2.83 5.26 -9.00
N SER A 98 -1.51 5.42 -9.01
CA SER A 98 -0.56 4.38 -9.47
C SER A 98 -0.26 3.30 -8.41
N THR A 99 -0.56 3.56 -7.13
CA THR A 99 -0.19 2.65 -6.03
C THR A 99 -1.40 2.13 -5.25
N LEU A 100 -2.31 3.01 -4.83
CA LEU A 100 -3.39 2.70 -3.89
C LEU A 100 -4.70 2.32 -4.57
N CYS A 101 -5.06 2.99 -5.67
CA CYS A 101 -6.45 2.95 -6.14
C CYS A 101 -6.89 1.61 -6.72
N GLU A 102 -5.98 0.84 -7.31
CA GLU A 102 -6.29 -0.52 -7.76
C GLU A 102 -6.56 -1.45 -6.57
N VAL A 103 -5.75 -1.34 -5.51
CA VAL A 103 -5.87 -2.18 -4.31
C VAL A 103 -7.12 -1.81 -3.50
N ALA A 104 -7.41 -0.52 -3.35
CA ALA A 104 -8.52 -0.01 -2.54
C ALA A 104 -9.91 -0.50 -3.02
N TYR A 105 -10.05 -0.81 -4.30
CA TYR A 105 -11.31 -1.25 -4.92
C TYR A 105 -11.20 -2.60 -5.63
N ALA A 106 -10.16 -3.39 -5.33
CA ALA A 106 -10.04 -4.74 -5.83
C ALA A 106 -11.23 -5.59 -5.34
N PRO A 107 -11.85 -6.42 -6.21
CA PRO A 107 -12.92 -7.32 -5.78
C PRO A 107 -12.43 -8.26 -4.68
N VAL A 108 -13.19 -8.39 -3.60
CA VAL A 108 -12.96 -9.45 -2.62
C VAL A 108 -13.39 -10.77 -3.26
N LEU A 109 -12.41 -11.55 -3.72
CA LEU A 109 -12.68 -12.90 -4.18
C LEU A 109 -12.86 -13.81 -2.95
N PRO A 110 -13.86 -14.72 -2.93
CA PRO A 110 -13.93 -15.72 -1.88
C PRO A 110 -12.75 -16.68 -2.00
N ASP A 111 -12.07 -16.91 -0.87
CA ASP A 111 -10.98 -17.89 -0.72
C ASP A 111 -11.40 -19.32 -1.08
#